data_AF-J8LMF6-F1
#
_entry.id   AF-J8LMF6-F1
#
_cell.length_a   1.000
_cell.length_b   1.000
_cell.length_c   1.000
_cell.angle_alpha   90.00
_cell.angle_beta   90.00
_cell.angle_gamma   90.00
#
_symmetry.space_group_name_H-M   'P 1'
#
loop_
_entity.id
_entity.type
_entity.pdbx_description
1 polymer ?
#
loop_
_entity_poly.entity_id
_entity_poly.type
_entity_poly.pdbx_seq_one_letter_code
_entity_poly.pdbx_strand_id
1 'polypeptide(L)'
;MSHSAMDDWKDKLSKTSTSTYVVLAVIAVVFLVTVTRPTGNKGKSSKKKGSKKGSKSKGQFKKAPVPLSLEEQIGNVSLRYNNELRDRSADLINRFDATDEKNIYERNYCNEMLLKLLIELDGIDLINVDEFLRKSLKEKRKAVIKEIQATLKSLDSLK
;
A
#
# COMPACT_ATOMS: atom_id res chain seq x y z
N MET A 1 37.24 45.47 5.99
CA MET A 1 35.84 45.20 6.38
C MET A 1 35.36 43.98 5.58
N SER A 2 35.50 42.76 6.10
CA SER A 2 35.06 41.53 5.42
C SER A 2 34.80 40.40 6.43
N HIS A 3 34.01 40.70 7.46
CA HIS A 3 33.62 39.76 8.52
C HIS A 3 32.09 39.55 8.61
N SER A 4 31.34 39.91 7.58
CA SER A 4 29.86 39.90 7.63
C SER A 4 29.22 38.68 6.97
N ALA A 5 29.90 38.00 6.03
CA ALA A 5 29.27 36.92 5.27
C ALA A 5 29.31 35.56 5.99
N MET A 6 30.33 35.29 6.80
CA MET A 6 30.45 33.99 7.49
C MET A 6 29.51 33.86 8.68
N ASP A 7 29.20 34.95 9.38
CA ASP A 7 28.34 34.91 10.56
C ASP A 7 26.86 34.77 10.17
N ASP A 8 26.43 35.38 9.05
CA ASP A 8 25.07 35.24 8.52
C ASP A 8 24.75 33.80 8.04
N TRP A 9 25.77 33.06 7.59
CA TRP A 9 25.63 31.64 7.24
C TRP A 9 25.52 30.74 8.46
N LYS A 10 26.22 31.04 9.56
CA LYS A 10 26.12 30.27 10.80
C LYS A 10 24.75 30.42 11.46
N ASP A 11 24.17 31.62 11.43
CA ASP A 11 22.84 31.86 11.99
C ASP A 11 21.69 31.22 11.18
N LYS A 12 21.89 31.00 9.88
CA LYS A 12 20.95 30.22 9.06
C LYS A 12 21.05 28.71 9.32
N LEU A 13 22.24 28.21 9.67
CA LEU A 13 22.48 26.81 10.02
C LEU A 13 22.03 26.46 11.45
N SER A 14 22.05 27.41 12.38
CA SER A 14 21.60 27.20 13.77
C SER A 14 20.07 27.24 13.92
N LYS A 15 19.37 27.94 13.02
CA LYS A 15 17.89 28.03 12.99
C LYS A 15 17.21 26.89 12.23
N THR A 16 17.96 25.97 11.63
CA THR A 16 17.40 24.81 10.93
C THR A 16 17.27 23.63 11.89
N SER A 17 16.01 23.31 12.25
CA SER A 17 15.67 22.18 13.13
C SER A 17 16.28 20.87 12.64
N THR A 18 16.70 20.02 13.59
CA THR A 18 17.24 18.65 13.42
C THR A 18 16.47 17.80 12.39
N SER A 19 15.17 18.06 12.22
CA SER A 19 14.30 17.46 11.21
C SER A 19 14.79 17.67 9.76
N THR A 20 15.31 18.84 9.41
CA THR A 20 15.81 19.12 8.05
C THR A 20 17.05 18.30 7.69
N TYR A 21 17.94 18.03 8.67
CA TYR A 21 19.09 17.16 8.47
C TYR A 21 18.68 15.70 8.26
N VAL A 22 17.65 15.23 8.97
CA VAL A 22 17.10 13.87 8.78
C VAL A 22 16.49 13.74 7.39
N VAL A 23 15.73 14.74 6.93
CA VAL A 23 15.11 14.72 5.60
C VAL A 23 16.15 14.73 4.48
N LEU A 24 17.20 15.56 4.60
CA LEU A 24 18.29 15.59 3.61
C LEU A 24 19.12 14.30 3.60
N ALA A 25 19.37 13.69 4.76
CA ALA A 25 20.08 12.42 4.87
C ALA A 25 19.29 11.26 4.21
N VAL A 26 17.96 11.21 4.39
CA VAL A 26 17.11 10.18 3.76
C VAL A 26 17.12 10.31 2.23
N ILE A 27 17.07 11.54 1.70
CA ILE A 27 17.11 11.78 0.24
C ILE A 27 18.46 11.32 -0.35
N ALA A 28 19.57 11.59 0.33
CA ALA A 28 20.90 11.17 -0.13
C ALA A 28 21.06 9.65 -0.17
N VAL A 29 20.54 8.91 0.81
CA VAL A 29 20.60 7.44 0.86
C VAL A 29 19.75 6.80 -0.25
N VAL A 30 18.55 7.32 -0.52
CA VAL A 30 17.68 6.83 -1.60
C VAL A 30 18.30 7.08 -2.97
N PHE A 31 19.00 8.19 -3.18
CA PHE A 31 19.72 8.48 -4.42
C PHE A 31 20.93 7.54 -4.63
N LEU A 32 21.65 7.20 -3.56
CA LEU A 32 22.82 6.31 -3.63
C LEU A 32 22.42 4.86 -3.94
N VAL A 33 21.31 4.37 -3.38
CA VAL A 33 20.79 3.01 -3.62
C VAL A 33 20.16 2.86 -5.02
N THR A 34 19.67 3.95 -5.62
CA THR A 34 19.03 3.92 -6.95
C THR A 34 20.01 4.09 -8.10
N VAL A 35 21.16 4.74 -7.90
CA VAL A 35 22.19 4.96 -8.95
C VAL A 35 23.20 3.81 -9.05
N THR A 36 23.44 3.02 -7.99
CA THR A 36 24.43 1.93 -8.04
C THR A 36 23.85 0.55 -8.38
N ARG A 37 22.80 0.47 -9.21
CA ARG A 37 22.39 -0.83 -9.79
C ARG A 37 23.30 -1.16 -10.97
N PRO A 38 24.18 -2.18 -10.88
CA PRO A 38 24.98 -2.60 -12.02
C PRO A 38 24.06 -3.29 -13.05
N THR A 39 23.77 -2.57 -14.12
CA THR A 39 23.24 -3.12 -15.36
C THR A 39 24.39 -3.82 -16.09
N GLY A 40 24.23 -5.12 -16.37
CA GLY A 40 25.34 -6.05 -16.61
C GLY A 40 25.98 -6.03 -17.99
N ASN A 41 26.87 -7.00 -18.25
CA ASN A 41 26.93 -7.71 -19.54
C ASN A 41 27.89 -8.92 -19.60
N LYS A 42 27.43 -9.95 -20.33
CA LYS A 42 28.14 -10.88 -21.27
C LYS A 42 29.26 -11.83 -20.77
N GLY A 43 28.89 -13.11 -20.63
CA GLY A 43 28.94 -14.08 -21.75
C GLY A 43 30.06 -15.16 -21.76
N LYS A 44 29.69 -16.45 -21.84
CA LYS A 44 30.16 -17.40 -22.90
C LYS A 44 29.50 -18.80 -22.83
N SER A 45 28.85 -19.13 -23.95
CA SER A 45 28.71 -20.43 -24.63
C SER A 45 28.81 -21.77 -23.87
N SER A 46 27.80 -22.61 -24.00
CA SER A 46 27.95 -23.88 -24.73
C SER A 46 26.60 -24.41 -25.22
N LYS A 47 26.67 -25.32 -26.20
CA LYS A 47 25.76 -25.53 -27.32
C LYS A 47 25.16 -26.93 -27.20
N LYS A 48 23.82 -27.11 -27.25
CA LYS A 48 23.21 -28.42 -27.60
C LYS A 48 21.81 -28.29 -28.24
N LYS A 49 21.86 -28.26 -29.57
CA LYS A 49 21.03 -28.87 -30.64
C LYS A 49 19.68 -29.55 -30.31
N GLY A 50 18.65 -29.16 -31.09
CA GLY A 50 17.48 -29.97 -31.52
C GLY A 50 16.19 -29.67 -30.74
N SER A 51 14.98 -29.50 -31.29
CA SER A 51 14.47 -29.56 -32.67
C SER A 51 13.07 -28.89 -32.74
N LYS A 52 12.82 -28.19 -33.86
CA LYS A 52 11.54 -27.97 -34.58
C LYS A 52 10.23 -27.63 -33.82
N LYS A 53 9.75 -26.43 -34.21
CA LYS A 53 8.42 -26.13 -34.78
C LYS A 53 7.24 -25.96 -33.81
N GLY A 54 6.86 -24.69 -33.64
CA GLY A 54 5.57 -24.25 -33.10
C GLY A 54 5.43 -22.74 -33.25
N SER A 55 5.26 -22.23 -34.48
CA SER A 55 4.82 -20.85 -34.69
C SER A 55 3.35 -20.73 -34.29
N LYS A 56 3.06 -20.00 -33.21
CA LYS A 56 1.80 -19.34 -32.84
C LYS A 56 2.03 -18.83 -31.41
N SER A 57 1.68 -17.63 -31.01
CA SER A 57 1.12 -16.47 -31.67
C SER A 57 1.20 -15.36 -30.62
N LYS A 58 1.39 -14.12 -31.09
CA LYS A 58 1.00 -12.87 -30.44
C LYS A 58 1.69 -12.58 -29.10
N GLY A 59 2.51 -11.54 -29.13
CA GLY A 59 2.82 -10.76 -27.96
C GLY A 59 1.54 -10.50 -27.18
N GLN A 60 1.47 -11.10 -25.99
CA GLN A 60 0.64 -10.56 -24.93
C GLN A 60 1.24 -9.20 -24.62
N PHE A 61 0.71 -8.17 -25.26
CA PHE A 61 0.63 -6.87 -24.61
C PHE A 61 0.09 -7.17 -23.21
N LYS A 62 0.93 -7.01 -22.19
CA LYS A 62 0.45 -6.85 -20.83
C LYS A 62 -0.46 -5.64 -20.90
N LYS A 63 -1.77 -5.86 -21.11
CA LYS A 63 -2.75 -4.79 -21.02
C LYS A 63 -2.49 -4.16 -19.67
N ALA A 64 -2.11 -2.88 -19.68
CA ALA A 64 -2.07 -2.12 -18.44
C ALA A 64 -3.40 -2.38 -17.72
N PRO A 65 -3.38 -2.66 -16.41
CA PRO A 65 -4.61 -2.95 -15.67
C PRO A 65 -5.61 -1.84 -15.99
N VAL A 66 -6.75 -2.23 -16.53
CA VAL A 66 -7.82 -1.28 -16.84
C VAL A 66 -8.19 -0.63 -15.50
N PRO A 67 -8.19 0.71 -15.40
CA PRO A 67 -8.58 1.36 -14.16
C PRO A 67 -10.01 0.92 -13.83
N LEU A 68 -10.16 0.25 -12.69
CA LEU A 68 -11.46 -0.19 -12.17
C LEU A 68 -12.38 1.02 -12.06
N SER A 69 -13.64 0.84 -12.42
CA SER A 69 -14.66 1.84 -12.14
C SER A 69 -14.77 2.07 -10.62
N LEU A 70 -15.25 3.25 -10.21
CA LEU A 70 -15.38 3.58 -8.78
C LEU A 70 -16.28 2.58 -8.04
N GLU A 71 -17.31 2.06 -8.72
CA GLU A 71 -18.17 1.01 -8.18
C GLU A 71 -17.41 -0.30 -7.98
N GLU A 72 -16.63 -0.72 -8.97
CA GLU A 72 -15.81 -1.93 -8.87
C GLU A 72 -14.71 -1.78 -7.81
N GLN A 73 -14.17 -0.57 -7.59
CA GLN A 73 -13.22 -0.32 -6.51
C GLN A 73 -13.85 -0.58 -5.14
N ILE A 74 -15.04 -0.01 -4.88
CA ILE A 74 -15.80 -0.27 -3.64
C ILE A 74 -16.13 -1.77 -3.53
N GLY A 75 -16.60 -2.37 -4.64
CA GLY A 75 -16.94 -3.78 -4.71
C GLY A 75 -15.76 -4.70 -4.44
N ASN A 76 -14.58 -4.38 -4.96
CA ASN A 76 -13.36 -5.15 -4.76
C ASN A 76 -12.88 -5.08 -3.31
N VAL A 77 -12.95 -3.91 -2.66
CA VAL A 77 -12.64 -3.80 -1.22
C VAL A 77 -13.61 -4.65 -0.40
N SER A 78 -14.92 -4.56 -0.68
CA SER A 78 -15.93 -5.39 -0.02
C SER A 78 -15.66 -6.88 -0.23
N LEU A 79 -15.30 -7.30 -1.44
CA LEU A 79 -14.98 -8.69 -1.76
C LEU A 79 -13.76 -9.18 -0.97
N ARG A 80 -12.68 -8.39 -0.92
CA ARG A 80 -11.47 -8.72 -0.14
C ARG A 80 -11.78 -8.84 1.34
N TYR A 81 -12.54 -7.90 1.89
CA TYR A 81 -12.99 -7.97 3.28
C TYR A 81 -13.75 -9.28 3.55
N ASN A 82 -14.75 -9.59 2.73
CA ASN A 82 -15.59 -10.78 2.92
C ASN A 82 -14.81 -12.08 2.76
N ASN A 83 -13.92 -12.17 1.78
CA ASN A 83 -13.21 -13.41 1.47
C ASN A 83 -11.98 -13.67 2.37
N GLU A 84 -11.27 -12.62 2.77
CA GLU A 84 -9.97 -12.76 3.44
C GLU A 84 -10.06 -12.51 4.95
N LEU A 85 -10.91 -11.59 5.38
CA LEU A 85 -10.85 -11.03 6.74
C LEU A 85 -12.09 -11.29 7.57
N ARG A 86 -13.29 -11.36 6.97
CA ARG A 86 -14.54 -11.46 7.72
C ARG A 86 -14.58 -12.73 8.58
N ASP A 87 -14.47 -13.90 7.95
CA ASP A 87 -14.54 -15.17 8.67
C ASP A 87 -13.32 -15.38 9.57
N ARG A 88 -12.14 -14.96 9.09
CA ARG A 88 -10.89 -15.05 9.86
C ARG A 88 -10.95 -14.22 11.15
N SER A 89 -11.50 -13.00 11.08
CA SER A 89 -11.67 -12.14 12.25
C SER A 89 -12.74 -12.69 13.17
N ALA A 90 -13.85 -13.19 12.63
CA ALA A 90 -14.92 -13.81 13.43
C ALA A 90 -14.42 -15.06 14.18
N ASP A 91 -13.68 -15.94 13.51
CA ASP A 91 -13.04 -17.10 14.12
C ASP A 91 -12.09 -16.68 15.24
N LEU A 92 -11.19 -15.73 14.96
CA LEU A 92 -10.25 -15.22 15.97
C LEU A 92 -10.96 -14.64 17.18
N ILE A 93 -12.01 -13.82 16.99
CA ILE A 93 -12.80 -13.25 18.10
C ILE A 93 -13.37 -14.33 19.01
N ASN A 94 -13.82 -15.45 18.44
CA ASN A 94 -14.43 -16.54 19.21
C ASN A 94 -13.41 -17.38 19.99
N ARG A 95 -12.19 -17.54 19.45
CA ARG A 95 -11.15 -18.41 20.03
C ARG A 95 -9.99 -17.65 20.67
N PHE A 96 -10.09 -16.33 20.82
CA PHE A 96 -8.99 -15.50 21.25
C PHE A 96 -8.50 -15.88 22.65
N ASP A 97 -7.19 -16.01 22.78
CA ASP A 97 -6.48 -16.22 24.03
C ASP A 97 -5.32 -15.21 24.09
N ALA A 98 -5.34 -14.34 25.11
CA ALA A 98 -4.35 -13.30 25.32
C ALA A 98 -2.97 -13.83 25.74
N THR A 99 -2.90 -15.09 26.15
CA THR A 99 -1.64 -15.75 26.50
C THR A 99 -0.98 -16.41 25.29
N ASP A 100 -1.74 -16.61 24.20
CA ASP A 100 -1.24 -17.16 22.95
C ASP A 100 -0.68 -16.03 22.06
N GLU A 101 0.64 -16.00 21.95
CA GLU A 101 1.36 -15.06 21.09
C GLU A 101 0.85 -15.12 19.63
N LYS A 102 0.45 -16.29 19.13
CA LYS A 102 -0.09 -16.43 17.77
C LYS A 102 -1.40 -15.68 17.60
N ASN A 103 -2.29 -15.72 18.60
CA ASN A 103 -3.54 -14.98 18.57
C ASN A 103 -3.32 -13.47 18.60
N ILE A 104 -2.33 -12.99 19.37
CA ILE A 104 -1.94 -11.58 19.38
C ILE A 104 -1.44 -11.14 18.01
N TYR A 105 -0.53 -11.91 17.39
CA TYR A 105 -0.05 -11.62 16.04
C TYR A 105 -1.18 -11.61 15.02
N GLU A 106 -2.10 -12.58 15.10
CA GLU A 106 -3.22 -12.66 14.18
C GLU A 106 -4.21 -11.51 14.34
N ARG A 107 -4.49 -11.07 15.58
CA ARG A 107 -5.30 -9.87 15.85
C ARG A 107 -4.68 -8.65 15.20
N ASN A 108 -3.38 -8.43 15.43
CA ASN A 108 -2.66 -7.30 14.88
C ASN A 108 -2.64 -7.34 13.34
N TYR A 109 -2.43 -8.52 12.75
CA TYR A 109 -2.53 -8.72 11.31
C TYR A 109 -3.91 -8.33 10.76
N CYS A 110 -4.99 -8.86 11.36
CA CYS A 110 -6.35 -8.56 10.93
C CYS A 110 -6.64 -7.05 11.05
N ASN A 111 -6.26 -6.41 12.16
CA ASN A 111 -6.41 -4.97 12.36
C ASN A 111 -5.70 -4.16 11.27
N GLU A 112 -4.43 -4.45 11.00
CA GLU A 112 -3.66 -3.75 9.96
C GLU A 112 -4.28 -3.93 8.56
N MET A 113 -4.77 -5.13 8.25
CA MET A 113 -5.39 -5.39 6.96
C MET A 113 -6.74 -4.68 6.83
N LEU A 114 -7.56 -4.65 7.87
CA LEU A 114 -8.82 -3.90 7.90
C LEU A 114 -8.58 -2.39 7.75
N LEU A 115 -7.55 -1.85 8.40
CA LEU A 115 -7.15 -0.45 8.25
C LEU A 115 -6.72 -0.11 6.81
N LYS A 116 -5.96 -1.00 6.16
CA LYS A 116 -5.60 -0.82 4.73
C LYS A 116 -6.83 -0.73 3.84
N LEU A 117 -7.84 -1.57 4.08
CA LEU A 117 -9.10 -1.51 3.32
C LEU A 117 -9.86 -0.21 3.56
N LEU A 118 -9.85 0.34 4.78
CA LEU A 118 -10.45 1.65 5.05
C LEU A 118 -9.73 2.77 4.30
N ILE A 119 -8.40 2.78 4.29
CA ILE A 119 -7.61 3.77 3.55
C ILE A 119 -7.91 3.67 2.04
N GLU A 120 -8.03 2.45 1.50
CA GLU A 120 -8.43 2.25 0.11
C GLU A 120 -9.82 2.85 -0.19
N LEU A 121 -10.80 2.67 0.70
CA LEU A 121 -12.15 3.26 0.54
C LEU A 121 -12.14 4.78 0.63
N ASP A 122 -11.33 5.35 1.54
CA ASP A 122 -11.19 6.80 1.69
C ASP A 122 -10.51 7.44 0.47
N GLY A 123 -9.64 6.69 -0.22
CA GLY A 123 -9.01 7.11 -1.48
C GLY A 123 -9.97 7.20 -2.67
N ILE A 124 -11.20 6.68 -2.58
CA ILE A 124 -12.17 6.71 -3.68
C ILE A 124 -12.82 8.09 -3.76
N ASP A 125 -12.33 8.92 -4.68
CA ASP A 125 -12.86 10.27 -4.93
C ASP A 125 -14.16 10.23 -5.75
N LEU A 126 -15.20 10.89 -5.23
CA LEU A 126 -16.53 10.97 -5.82
C LEU A 126 -16.89 12.40 -6.29
N ILE A 127 -15.96 13.37 -6.25
CA ILE A 127 -16.22 14.79 -6.54
C ILE A 127 -16.70 15.04 -7.97
N ASN A 128 -16.23 14.25 -8.95
CA ASN A 128 -16.53 14.46 -10.37
C ASN A 128 -17.61 13.49 -10.92
N VAL A 129 -18.37 12.83 -10.03
CA VAL A 129 -19.43 11.89 -10.42
C VAL A 129 -20.79 12.58 -10.47
N ASP A 130 -21.63 12.22 -11.43
CA ASP A 130 -23.04 12.67 -11.50
C ASP A 130 -23.77 12.49 -10.16
N GLU A 131 -24.63 13.44 -9.79
CA GLU A 131 -25.26 13.48 -8.46
C GLU A 131 -26.08 12.21 -8.14
N PHE A 132 -26.78 11.65 -9.13
CA PHE A 132 -27.57 10.43 -8.94
C PHE A 132 -26.67 9.23 -8.62
N LEU A 133 -25.62 9.04 -9.41
CA LEU A 133 -24.66 7.93 -9.22
C LEU A 133 -23.84 8.12 -7.95
N ARG A 134 -23.43 9.36 -7.65
CA ARG A 134 -22.65 9.73 -6.47
C ARG A 134 -23.35 9.35 -5.18
N LYS A 135 -24.67 9.57 -5.08
CA LYS A 135 -25.45 9.20 -3.89
C LYS A 135 -25.39 7.69 -3.66
N SER A 136 -25.64 6.89 -4.70
CA SER A 136 -25.57 5.43 -4.62
C SER A 136 -24.17 4.93 -4.22
N LEU A 137 -23.11 5.50 -4.81
CA LEU A 137 -21.73 5.13 -4.47
C LEU A 137 -21.35 5.52 -3.04
N LYS A 138 -21.79 6.68 -2.55
CA LYS A 138 -21.58 7.10 -1.15
C LYS A 138 -22.25 6.13 -0.18
N GLU A 139 -23.48 5.71 -0.47
CA GLU A 139 -24.22 4.75 0.36
C GLU A 139 -23.52 3.39 0.38
N LYS A 140 -23.12 2.87 -0.78
CA LYS A 140 -22.33 1.62 -0.89
C LYS A 140 -21.02 1.71 -0.11
N ARG A 141 -20.23 2.77 -0.32
CA ARG A 141 -18.97 2.99 0.39
C ARG A 141 -19.18 3.03 1.91
N LYS A 142 -20.20 3.77 2.36
CA LYS A 142 -20.53 3.91 3.79
C LYS A 142 -20.96 2.57 4.41
N ALA A 143 -21.67 1.73 3.68
CA ALA A 143 -22.04 0.39 4.15
C ALA A 143 -20.79 -0.47 4.41
N VAL A 144 -19.87 -0.54 3.44
CA VAL A 144 -18.62 -1.32 3.56
C VAL A 144 -17.75 -0.79 4.71
N ILE A 145 -17.60 0.53 4.82
CA ILE A 145 -16.85 1.16 5.93
C ILE A 145 -17.43 0.73 7.28
N LYS A 146 -18.76 0.76 7.44
CA LYS A 146 -19.41 0.38 8.69
C LYS A 146 -19.15 -1.08 9.07
N GLU A 147 -19.20 -1.98 8.09
CA GLU A 147 -18.92 -3.41 8.33
C GLU A 147 -17.47 -3.62 8.80
N ILE A 148 -16.51 -3.01 8.10
CA ILE A 148 -15.09 -3.11 8.46
C ILE A 148 -14.82 -2.50 9.84
N GLN A 149 -15.40 -1.33 10.14
CA GLN A 149 -15.25 -0.67 11.43
C GLN A 149 -15.87 -1.46 12.58
N ALA A 150 -17.00 -2.15 12.35
CA ALA A 150 -17.62 -3.01 13.35
C ALA A 150 -16.71 -4.19 13.73
N THR A 151 -16.06 -4.79 12.73
CA THR A 151 -15.10 -5.89 12.93
C THR A 151 -13.83 -5.41 13.63
N LEU A 152 -13.25 -4.27 13.21
CA LEU A 152 -12.12 -3.63 13.90
C LEU A 152 -12.42 -3.39 15.37
N LYS A 153 -13.58 -2.79 15.68
CA LYS A 153 -13.98 -2.52 17.07
C LYS A 153 -14.07 -3.80 17.90
N SER A 154 -14.54 -4.89 17.30
CA SER A 154 -14.63 -6.19 17.97
C SER A 154 -13.25 -6.76 18.25
N LEU A 155 -12.32 -6.68 17.28
CA LEU A 155 -10.94 -7.13 17.45
C LEU A 155 -10.15 -6.28 18.46
N ASP A 156 -10.31 -4.96 18.46
CA ASP A 156 -9.65 -4.04 19.40
C ASP A 156 -10.12 -4.24 20.85
N SER A 157 -11.33 -4.80 21.02
CA SER A 157 -11.85 -5.12 22.35
C SER A 157 -11.22 -6.38 22.97
N LEU A 158 -10.50 -7.18 22.17
CA LEU A 158 -9.78 -8.37 22.64
C LEU A 158 -8.53 -7.92 23.40
N LYS A 159 -8.49 -8.18 24.71
CA LYS A 159 -7.39 -7.85 25.62
C LYS A 159 -6.54 -9.05 25.91
#